data_AF-A0A2E6VW57-F1
#
_entry.id   AF-A0A2E6VW57-F1
#
_cell.length_a   1.000
_cell.length_b   1.000
_cell.length_c   1.000
_cell.angle_alpha   90.00
_cell.angle_beta   90.00
_cell.angle_gamma   90.00
#
_symmetry.space_group_name_H-M   'P 1'
#
loop_
_entity.id
_entity.type
_entity.pdbx_description
1 polymer ?
#
loop_
_entity_poly.entity_id
_entity_poly.type
_entity_poly.pdbx_seq_one_letter_code
_entity_poly.pdbx_strand_id
1 'polypeptide(L)'
;MSESKKKGPAPVPLDVPLPELEVSIPLAKPALVPEAFDIGQPVEKKGNLDAVAPDNTAAPDLRLAPEVAQAPQAQPQTAVEPSPASQTPAKQRDTSRAIPKMKAIESDDPYLNGLRPLRQAEFSEATEKYVGPQAVGPMKLMASRAMAPLAPRDLIRVVYQLIFDDEDRIAAAALRAFKDLDDRVLSAVLGEALPPTVLLLLARTLVRRSLHLERVLLNRDTPDDGFVYVANHCEDAAILSIVAGNQERMLREYNIIRGLTNNLATARIDLDRAIDFLVREGVFLEDLPQFTEAFNRLGKAEAMEALKNVEISHTLLTEEEQLLCAQHGLTAEQLLLGGMRDIGSLLEAEELDLQSRRRQPLNTYPISVQIKMAMLGDHMCVLEGLHSSNRMVASAAIRNPKVREGDIIKIAKIKSISEEVVRYIANSKDWTKSYKVKHSLISHPKTPPSMVKRWMPLLRTTDLKTLAKSKQVPIHVSRNAKRILLNKR
;
A
#
# COMPACT_ATOMS: atom_id res chain seq x y z
N MET A 1 -62.09 -39.36 10.13
CA MET A 1 -61.59 -38.97 11.46
C MET A 1 -60.10 -39.22 11.42
N SER A 2 -59.16 -38.27 11.43
CA SER A 2 -59.07 -36.93 11.99
C SER A 2 -58.05 -36.13 11.17
N GLU A 3 -58.36 -34.87 10.86
CA GLU A 3 -57.43 -33.93 10.24
C GLU A 3 -56.40 -33.41 11.27
N SER A 4 -55.12 -33.68 11.05
CA SER A 4 -54.02 -33.09 11.82
C SER A 4 -53.43 -31.89 11.06
N LYS A 5 -53.92 -30.69 11.40
CA LYS A 5 -53.36 -29.40 10.96
C LYS A 5 -51.93 -29.22 11.48
N LYS A 6 -50.96 -29.13 10.57
CA LYS A 6 -49.62 -28.58 10.85
C LYS A 6 -49.74 -27.06 11.05
N LYS A 7 -49.47 -26.58 12.27
CA LYS A 7 -49.25 -25.17 12.60
C LYS A 7 -47.88 -24.75 12.07
N GLY A 8 -47.85 -23.80 11.13
CA GLY A 8 -46.62 -23.07 10.77
C GLY A 8 -46.19 -22.11 11.88
N PRO A 9 -44.91 -21.71 11.94
CA PRO A 9 -44.42 -20.80 12.97
C PRO A 9 -44.97 -19.38 12.76
N ALA A 10 -45.29 -18.72 13.87
CA ALA A 10 -45.84 -17.37 13.90
C ALA A 10 -44.81 -16.31 13.48
N PRO A 11 -45.24 -15.18 12.87
CA PRO A 11 -44.36 -14.09 12.47
C PRO A 11 -43.88 -13.31 13.70
N VAL A 12 -42.57 -13.01 13.74
CA VAL A 12 -41.94 -12.16 14.76
C VAL A 12 -42.19 -10.69 14.39
N PRO A 13 -42.60 -9.82 15.34
CA PRO A 13 -42.84 -8.41 15.06
C PRO A 13 -41.53 -7.63 14.84
N LEU A 14 -41.53 -6.86 13.75
CA LEU A 14 -40.59 -5.78 13.43
C LEU A 14 -40.92 -4.57 14.32
N ASP A 15 -40.08 -4.28 15.31
CA ASP A 15 -39.69 -2.92 15.74
C ASP A 15 -38.94 -3.00 17.08
N VAL A 16 -37.62 -2.89 17.01
CA VAL A 16 -36.77 -2.49 18.15
C VAL A 16 -35.71 -1.53 17.59
N PRO A 17 -35.61 -0.28 18.08
CA PRO A 17 -34.65 0.68 17.57
C PRO A 17 -33.23 0.29 18.00
N LEU A 18 -32.32 0.23 17.03
CA LEU A 18 -30.89 0.00 17.25
C LEU A 18 -30.28 1.22 17.97
N PRO A 19 -29.41 1.04 18.98
CA PRO A 19 -28.63 2.13 19.54
C PRO A 19 -27.57 2.58 18.53
N GLU A 20 -27.50 3.89 18.29
CA GLU A 20 -26.47 4.54 17.49
C GLU A 20 -25.08 4.31 18.11
N LEU A 21 -24.29 3.42 17.51
CA LEU A 21 -22.87 3.26 17.81
C LEU A 21 -22.09 4.27 16.96
N GLU A 22 -21.67 5.37 17.59
CA GLU A 22 -20.68 6.29 17.05
C GLU A 22 -19.37 5.54 16.79
N VAL A 23 -19.07 5.26 15.52
CA VAL A 23 -17.77 4.73 15.09
C VAL A 23 -16.76 5.87 15.12
N SER A 24 -16.11 6.04 16.27
CA SER A 24 -14.90 6.86 16.38
C SER A 24 -13.73 6.13 15.70
N ILE A 25 -13.32 6.63 14.54
CA ILE A 25 -12.09 6.24 13.85
C ILE A 25 -10.91 6.83 14.65
N PRO A 26 -9.96 6.04 15.19
CA PRO A 26 -8.79 6.61 15.84
C PRO A 26 -7.84 7.21 14.80
N LEU A 27 -7.63 8.53 14.91
CA LEU A 27 -6.62 9.29 14.20
C LEU A 27 -5.23 8.68 14.47
N ALA A 28 -4.47 8.38 13.41
CA ALA A 28 -3.07 7.98 13.51
C ALA A 28 -2.26 9.05 14.27
N LYS A 29 -1.47 8.63 15.27
CA LYS A 29 -0.55 9.52 16.00
C LYS A 29 0.54 10.04 15.04
N PRO A 30 0.97 11.31 15.18
CA PRO A 30 2.08 11.84 14.40
C PRO A 30 3.40 11.20 14.84
N ALA A 31 4.24 10.85 13.87
CA ALA A 31 5.58 10.33 14.08
C ALA A 31 6.45 11.35 14.84
N LEU A 32 7.10 10.91 15.92
CA LEU A 32 8.14 11.67 16.58
C LEU A 32 9.35 11.79 15.65
N VAL A 33 9.82 13.01 15.46
CA VAL A 33 11.11 13.35 14.83
C VAL A 33 12.23 12.98 15.82
N PRO A 34 13.27 12.21 15.45
CA PRO A 34 14.42 12.04 16.32
C PRO A 34 15.30 13.30 16.30
N GLU A 35 15.57 13.83 17.49
CA GLU A 35 16.48 14.93 17.76
C GLU A 35 17.94 14.59 17.38
N ALA A 36 18.67 15.65 17.05
CA ALA A 36 20.05 15.65 16.57
C ALA A 36 21.02 14.90 17.52
N PHE A 37 21.78 13.98 16.95
CA PHE A 37 22.93 13.37 17.62
C PHE A 37 24.18 14.23 17.42
N ASP A 38 24.73 14.67 18.54
CA ASP A 38 25.93 15.49 18.70
C ASP A 38 27.21 14.69 18.37
N ILE A 39 28.19 15.37 17.78
CA ILE A 39 29.38 14.81 17.16
C ILE A 39 30.49 14.70 18.22
N GLY A 40 30.71 13.50 18.74
CA GLY A 40 31.87 13.16 19.57
C GLY A 40 33.14 12.92 18.76
N GLN A 41 34.22 13.60 19.16
CA GLN A 41 35.56 13.60 18.56
C GLN A 41 36.20 12.20 18.40
N PRO A 42 37.09 11.99 17.40
CA PRO A 42 37.76 10.71 17.19
C PRO A 42 39.05 10.56 18.02
N VAL A 43 39.22 9.35 18.58
CA VAL A 43 40.42 8.88 19.28
C VAL A 43 41.36 8.23 18.28
N GLU A 44 42.62 8.69 18.24
CA GLU A 44 43.72 8.09 17.48
C GLU A 44 44.09 6.68 18.00
N LYS A 45 44.42 5.75 17.09
CA LYS A 45 45.52 4.77 17.29
C LYS A 45 45.89 3.99 16.00
N LYS A 46 47.07 4.35 15.48
CA LYS A 46 48.22 3.53 15.03
C LYS A 46 48.06 2.34 14.06
N GLY A 47 48.74 2.51 12.92
CA GLY A 47 49.59 1.52 12.21
C GLY A 47 48.86 0.64 11.19
N ASN A 48 49.36 0.31 10.00
CA ASN A 48 50.71 0.41 9.43
C ASN A 48 50.61 0.06 7.92
N LEU A 49 51.47 0.68 7.07
CA LEU A 49 51.98 0.22 5.74
C LEU A 49 50.95 0.09 4.59
N ASP A 50 51.17 0.45 3.32
CA ASP A 50 52.30 0.90 2.49
C ASP A 50 51.69 1.53 1.22
N ALA A 51 52.14 2.70 0.75
CA ALA A 51 52.06 3.10 -0.67
C ALA A 51 52.74 4.46 -0.95
N VAL A 52 53.94 4.38 -1.53
CA VAL A 52 54.40 5.06 -2.76
C VAL A 52 53.85 6.48 -3.05
N ALA A 53 54.75 7.47 -2.92
CA ALA A 53 54.68 8.83 -3.47
C ALA A 53 54.80 8.81 -5.03
N PRO A 54 54.57 9.88 -5.83
CA PRO A 54 55.07 11.23 -5.54
C PRO A 54 54.25 12.44 -6.04
N ASP A 55 54.80 13.62 -5.67
CA ASP A 55 54.69 14.95 -6.30
C ASP A 55 53.30 15.65 -6.22
N ASN A 56 53.18 16.94 -5.91
CA ASN A 56 54.06 18.04 -6.27
C ASN A 56 53.72 19.31 -5.44
N THR A 57 54.77 19.99 -4.99
CA THR A 57 55.00 21.45 -4.88
C THR A 57 53.93 22.49 -4.48
N ALA A 58 54.47 23.44 -3.71
CA ALA A 58 54.23 24.90 -3.70
C ALA A 58 53.39 25.49 -2.55
N ALA A 59 54.15 26.03 -1.60
CA ALA A 59 53.81 26.93 -0.50
C ALA A 59 53.51 28.38 -1.01
N PRO A 60 53.58 29.45 -0.19
CA PRO A 60 52.88 29.75 1.07
C PRO A 60 52.28 31.19 1.09
N ASP A 61 51.75 31.60 2.25
CA ASP A 61 52.20 32.76 3.03
C ASP A 61 51.21 33.91 3.34
N LEU A 62 51.50 34.54 4.50
CA LEU A 62 51.00 35.81 5.11
C LEU A 62 49.82 35.66 6.10
N ARG A 63 50.03 35.66 7.43
CA ARG A 63 50.44 36.76 8.36
C ARG A 63 49.44 37.95 8.29
N LEU A 64 48.87 38.53 9.35
CA LEU A 64 49.30 38.87 10.72
C LEU A 64 48.06 39.16 11.61
N ALA A 65 48.24 39.06 12.94
CA ALA A 65 47.30 39.30 14.05
C ALA A 65 47.23 40.81 14.47
N PRO A 66 46.85 41.25 15.71
CA PRO A 66 46.06 40.69 16.84
C PRO A 66 45.09 41.74 17.52
N GLU A 67 44.61 41.42 18.74
CA GLU A 67 44.04 42.25 19.84
C GLU A 67 42.52 42.57 19.83
N VAL A 68 41.74 42.62 20.93
CA VAL A 68 41.86 42.42 22.40
C VAL A 68 40.41 42.41 22.96
N ALA A 69 40.09 41.47 23.85
CA ALA A 69 39.28 41.54 25.10
C ALA A 69 37.97 42.40 25.16
N GLN A 70 36.89 42.11 25.90
CA GLN A 70 36.60 41.22 27.04
C GLN A 70 35.07 41.28 27.26
N ALA A 71 34.47 40.19 27.75
CA ALA A 71 33.09 40.12 28.23
C ALA A 71 33.01 40.44 29.74
N PRO A 72 31.80 40.63 30.30
CA PRO A 72 31.55 40.13 31.65
C PRO A 72 30.29 39.26 31.79
N GLN A 73 30.39 38.42 32.82
CA GLN A 73 29.59 37.25 33.19
C GLN A 73 28.28 37.59 33.92
N ALA A 74 27.43 36.57 34.02
CA ALA A 74 26.11 36.61 34.65
C ALA A 74 26.01 35.70 35.90
N GLN A 75 24.96 36.00 36.69
CA GLN A 75 24.24 35.17 37.68
C GLN A 75 24.84 35.03 39.10
N PRO A 76 24.07 34.58 40.13
CA PRO A 76 22.65 34.13 40.19
C PRO A 76 21.85 34.68 41.40
N GLN A 77 20.54 34.40 41.49
CA GLN A 77 19.90 33.81 42.70
C GLN A 77 18.39 33.54 42.55
N THR A 78 18.02 32.35 43.05
CA THR A 78 16.72 31.67 43.15
C THR A 78 15.90 32.10 44.38
N ALA A 79 14.56 32.05 44.33
CA ALA A 79 13.70 31.38 45.33
C ALA A 79 12.17 31.61 45.16
N VAL A 80 11.44 30.48 45.00
CA VAL A 80 10.24 30.06 45.76
C VAL A 80 8.86 30.71 45.47
N GLU A 81 7.91 29.83 45.07
CA GLU A 81 6.45 30.06 44.93
C GLU A 81 5.73 30.33 46.27
N PRO A 82 4.47 30.83 46.26
CA PRO A 82 3.33 29.89 46.29
C PRO A 82 2.08 30.34 45.49
N SER A 83 1.27 29.38 45.05
CA SER A 83 -0.13 29.58 44.63
C SER A 83 -1.06 29.56 45.86
N PRO A 84 -2.24 30.24 45.86
CA PRO A 84 -3.47 29.53 45.47
C PRO A 84 -4.62 30.38 44.87
N ALA A 85 -5.60 29.66 44.30
CA ALA A 85 -7.04 29.97 44.26
C ALA A 85 -7.60 31.00 43.23
N SER A 86 -8.13 30.43 42.13
CA SER A 86 -9.49 30.64 41.58
C SER A 86 -10.10 32.06 41.62
N GLN A 87 -10.07 32.76 40.48
CA GLN A 87 -11.11 33.72 40.08
C GLN A 87 -11.42 33.59 38.58
N THR A 88 -12.71 33.45 38.31
CA THR A 88 -13.40 33.29 37.03
C THR A 88 -13.07 34.42 36.05
N PRO A 89 -12.72 34.16 34.78
CA PRO A 89 -12.46 35.25 33.84
C PRO A 89 -13.77 35.85 33.31
N ALA A 90 -13.85 37.18 33.39
CA ALA A 90 -14.87 37.99 32.79
C ALA A 90 -14.95 37.80 31.27
N LYS A 91 -16.18 37.74 30.75
CA LYS A 91 -16.53 37.69 29.32
C LYS A 91 -15.78 38.75 28.50
N GLN A 92 -14.72 38.34 27.81
CA GLN A 92 -14.27 39.03 26.61
C GLN A 92 -15.15 38.58 25.45
N ARG A 93 -15.85 39.55 24.83
CA ARG A 93 -16.69 39.33 23.65
C ARG A 93 -15.80 38.95 22.48
N ASP A 94 -15.69 37.65 22.25
CA ASP A 94 -15.18 37.07 21.03
C ASP A 94 -16.11 37.52 19.88
N THR A 95 -15.63 38.46 19.06
CA THR A 95 -16.29 38.87 17.82
C THR A 95 -15.57 38.22 16.65
N SER A 96 -15.42 36.90 16.72
CA SER A 96 -14.98 36.07 15.61
C SER A 96 -16.07 36.09 14.53
N ARG A 97 -15.89 36.96 13.53
CA ARG A 97 -16.78 37.17 12.39
C ARG A 97 -16.63 35.99 11.42
N ALA A 98 -17.45 34.96 11.61
CA ALA A 98 -17.36 33.71 10.82
C ALA A 98 -17.84 33.91 9.37
N ILE A 99 -17.04 33.41 8.42
CA ILE A 99 -17.44 33.17 7.02
C ILE A 99 -18.60 32.16 7.01
N PRO A 100 -19.61 32.29 6.13
CA PRO A 100 -20.71 31.31 6.03
C PRO A 100 -20.17 29.88 5.91
N LYS A 101 -20.79 28.93 6.63
CA LYS A 101 -20.41 27.52 6.67
C LYS A 101 -20.70 26.85 5.33
N MET A 102 -19.79 27.02 4.37
CA MET A 102 -19.80 26.32 3.09
C MET A 102 -19.64 24.81 3.34
N LYS A 103 -20.50 23.98 2.73
CA LYS A 103 -20.45 22.52 2.89
C LYS A 103 -19.48 21.91 1.87
N ALA A 104 -18.94 20.73 2.19
CA ALA A 104 -18.16 19.95 1.23
C ALA A 104 -19.04 19.60 0.02
N ILE A 105 -18.46 19.60 -1.18
CA ILE A 105 -19.18 19.23 -2.40
C ILE A 105 -19.19 17.71 -2.51
N GLU A 106 -20.34 17.11 -2.27
CA GLU A 106 -20.65 15.73 -2.65
C GLU A 106 -21.32 15.79 -4.02
N SER A 107 -20.52 15.65 -5.09
CA SER A 107 -20.99 15.68 -6.47
C SER A 107 -20.48 14.49 -7.25
N ASP A 108 -21.27 14.01 -8.21
CA ASP A 108 -20.84 13.03 -9.21
C ASP A 108 -19.76 13.59 -10.17
N ASP A 109 -19.47 14.89 -10.12
CA ASP A 109 -18.39 15.50 -10.88
C ASP A 109 -17.02 15.05 -10.33
N PRO A 110 -16.21 14.33 -11.12
CA PRO A 110 -14.91 13.82 -10.70
C PRO A 110 -13.89 14.93 -10.39
N TYR A 111 -14.12 16.16 -10.86
CA TYR A 111 -13.31 17.32 -10.53
C TYR A 111 -13.57 17.83 -9.10
N LEU A 112 -14.82 17.79 -8.65
CA LEU A 112 -15.27 18.43 -7.41
C LEU A 112 -15.41 17.48 -6.23
N ASN A 113 -15.50 16.17 -6.49
CA ASN A 113 -15.69 15.18 -5.44
C ASN A 113 -14.55 15.22 -4.39
N GLY A 114 -14.94 15.26 -3.11
CA GLY A 114 -14.03 15.27 -1.97
C GLY A 114 -13.36 16.62 -1.69
N LEU A 115 -13.64 17.67 -2.48
CA LEU A 115 -13.10 19.00 -2.21
C LEU A 115 -13.75 19.62 -0.97
N ARG A 116 -12.93 20.34 -0.21
CA ARG A 116 -13.34 21.03 1.01
C ARG A 116 -13.04 22.53 0.90
N PRO A 117 -13.89 23.40 1.46
CA PRO A 117 -13.59 24.82 1.60
C PRO A 117 -12.30 25.05 2.39
N LEU A 118 -11.62 26.17 2.13
CA LEU A 118 -10.43 26.58 2.86
C LEU A 118 -10.81 27.06 4.26
N ARG A 119 -9.87 26.93 5.21
CA ARG A 119 -10.07 27.44 6.57
C ARG A 119 -9.96 28.97 6.57
N GLN A 120 -10.66 29.61 7.52
CA GLN A 120 -10.65 31.07 7.64
C GLN A 120 -9.24 31.65 7.84
N ALA A 121 -8.33 30.92 8.50
CA ALA A 121 -6.94 31.34 8.71
C ALA A 121 -6.10 31.45 7.42
N GLU A 122 -6.59 30.92 6.30
CA GLU A 122 -5.90 30.97 5.00
C GLU A 122 -6.18 32.25 4.20
N PHE A 123 -7.07 33.11 4.72
CA PHE A 123 -7.49 34.36 4.09
C PHE A 123 -6.91 35.57 4.84
N SER A 124 -6.37 36.52 4.09
CA SER A 124 -5.91 37.82 4.59
C SER A 124 -7.09 38.81 4.67
N GLU A 125 -6.93 39.91 5.42
CA GLU A 125 -7.93 41.00 5.50
C GLU A 125 -8.30 41.56 4.10
N ALA A 126 -7.36 41.54 3.15
CA ALA A 126 -7.62 41.96 1.78
C ALA A 126 -8.58 41.03 1.03
N THR A 127 -8.56 39.73 1.34
CA THR A 127 -9.41 38.70 0.72
C THR A 127 -10.79 38.59 1.36
N GLU A 128 -10.96 38.98 2.63
CA GLU A 128 -12.25 38.94 3.32
C GLU A 128 -13.35 39.75 2.62
N LYS A 129 -12.99 40.80 1.88
CA LYS A 129 -13.96 41.60 1.10
C LYS A 129 -14.69 40.79 0.02
N TYR A 130 -14.11 39.68 -0.42
CA TYR A 130 -14.65 38.85 -1.50
C TYR A 130 -15.30 37.55 -1.03
N VAL A 131 -14.83 37.00 0.10
CA VAL A 131 -15.31 35.69 0.61
C VAL A 131 -15.89 35.75 2.01
N GLY A 132 -15.75 36.88 2.70
CA GLY A 132 -16.28 37.09 4.04
C GLY A 132 -17.81 37.11 4.10
N PRO A 133 -18.39 37.04 5.31
CA PRO A 133 -19.84 37.07 5.50
C PRO A 133 -20.49 38.39 5.04
N GLN A 134 -19.70 39.45 4.86
CA GLN A 134 -20.16 40.75 4.36
C GLN A 134 -19.87 40.96 2.87
N ALA A 135 -19.34 39.96 2.16
CA ALA A 135 -19.02 40.08 0.74
C ALA A 135 -20.30 40.21 -0.10
N VAL A 136 -20.38 41.29 -0.88
CA VAL A 136 -21.57 41.61 -1.70
C VAL A 136 -21.50 40.87 -3.03
N GLY A 137 -22.66 40.45 -3.56
CA GLY A 137 -22.78 39.68 -4.82
C GLY A 137 -21.94 40.19 -6.00
N PRO A 138 -21.88 41.51 -6.31
CA PRO A 138 -21.05 42.02 -7.40
C PRO A 138 -19.54 41.81 -7.17
N MET A 139 -19.06 41.93 -5.93
CA MET A 139 -17.66 41.68 -5.59
C MET A 139 -17.33 40.19 -5.67
N LYS A 140 -18.21 39.33 -5.17
CA LYS A 140 -18.09 37.88 -5.32
C LYS A 140 -18.05 37.48 -6.79
N LEU A 141 -18.94 38.04 -7.61
CA LEU A 141 -18.98 37.75 -9.05
C LEU A 141 -17.70 38.23 -9.76
N MET A 142 -17.19 39.42 -9.43
CA MET A 142 -15.91 39.93 -9.96
C MET A 142 -14.75 38.98 -9.61
N ALA A 143 -14.67 38.56 -8.34
CA ALA A 143 -13.63 37.64 -7.89
C ALA A 143 -13.78 36.23 -8.48
N SER A 144 -15.01 35.71 -8.63
CA SER A 144 -15.28 34.41 -9.27
C SER A 144 -14.80 34.36 -10.71
N ARG A 145 -14.67 35.50 -11.39
CA ARG A 145 -14.14 35.60 -12.75
C ARG A 145 -12.64 35.89 -12.80
N ALA A 146 -11.94 35.72 -11.68
CA ALA A 146 -10.51 36.02 -11.53
C ALA A 146 -10.13 37.49 -11.88
N MET A 147 -11.05 38.45 -11.72
CA MET A 147 -10.82 39.87 -12.04
C MET A 147 -10.53 40.76 -10.81
N ALA A 148 -10.47 40.17 -9.61
CA ALA A 148 -10.19 40.93 -8.40
C ALA A 148 -8.72 41.42 -8.39
N PRO A 149 -8.44 42.67 -7.97
CA PRO A 149 -7.08 43.21 -7.88
C PRO A 149 -6.35 42.63 -6.65
N LEU A 150 -6.01 41.35 -6.72
CA LEU A 150 -5.31 40.59 -5.69
C LEU A 150 -4.01 40.01 -6.26
N ALA A 151 -3.06 39.71 -5.38
CA ALA A 151 -1.89 38.92 -5.77
C ALA A 151 -2.32 37.53 -6.27
N PRO A 152 -1.62 36.90 -7.23
CA PRO A 152 -2.03 35.63 -7.82
C PRO A 152 -2.33 34.53 -6.79
N ARG A 153 -1.51 34.43 -5.74
CA ARG A 153 -1.67 33.48 -4.63
C ARG A 153 -3.00 33.64 -3.89
N ASP A 154 -3.42 34.87 -3.64
CA ASP A 154 -4.65 35.18 -2.92
C ASP A 154 -5.86 35.11 -3.84
N LEU A 155 -5.69 35.53 -5.09
CA LEU A 155 -6.71 35.42 -6.13
C LEU A 155 -7.15 33.96 -6.30
N ILE A 156 -6.21 33.01 -6.41
CA ILE A 156 -6.58 31.60 -6.61
C ILE A 156 -7.29 30.98 -5.40
N ARG A 157 -6.94 31.40 -4.17
CA ARG A 157 -7.65 30.96 -2.95
C ARG A 157 -9.08 31.47 -2.94
N VAL A 158 -9.28 32.74 -3.29
CA VAL A 158 -10.61 33.35 -3.35
C VAL A 158 -11.45 32.69 -4.45
N VAL A 159 -10.89 32.51 -5.65
CA VAL A 159 -11.58 31.82 -6.76
C VAL A 159 -11.94 30.39 -6.33
N TYR A 160 -11.01 29.64 -5.74
CA TYR A 160 -11.28 28.29 -5.23
C TYR A 160 -12.42 28.28 -4.19
N GLN A 161 -12.39 29.20 -3.23
CA GLN A 161 -13.40 29.27 -2.18
C GLN A 161 -14.79 29.60 -2.73
N LEU A 162 -14.87 30.43 -3.77
CA LEU A 162 -16.14 30.79 -4.42
C LEU A 162 -16.76 29.63 -5.22
N ILE A 163 -16.04 28.52 -5.46
CA ILE A 163 -16.63 27.29 -6.03
C ILE A 163 -17.68 26.69 -5.09
N PHE A 164 -17.60 27.01 -3.79
CA PHE A 164 -18.54 26.53 -2.77
C PHE A 164 -19.62 27.56 -2.41
N ASP A 165 -19.79 28.63 -3.20
CA ASP A 165 -20.78 29.67 -2.90
C ASP A 165 -22.21 29.13 -3.09
N ASP A 166 -23.13 29.60 -2.26
CA ASP A 166 -24.55 29.17 -2.30
C ASP A 166 -25.22 29.60 -3.62
N GLU A 167 -24.71 30.63 -4.29
CA GLU A 167 -25.23 31.05 -5.60
C GLU A 167 -24.54 30.29 -6.74
N ASP A 168 -25.28 29.37 -7.38
CA ASP A 168 -24.82 28.53 -8.50
C ASP A 168 -24.11 29.32 -9.61
N ARG A 169 -24.56 30.55 -9.89
CA ARG A 169 -23.95 31.41 -10.92
C ARG A 169 -22.53 31.82 -10.55
N ILE A 170 -22.27 32.08 -9.27
CA ILE A 170 -20.95 32.45 -8.76
C ILE A 170 -20.06 31.21 -8.70
N ALA A 171 -20.58 30.09 -8.18
CA ALA A 171 -19.86 28.83 -8.12
C ALA A 171 -19.41 28.34 -9.51
N ALA A 172 -20.31 28.36 -10.49
CA ALA A 172 -20.00 27.97 -11.87
C ALA A 172 -19.00 28.93 -12.54
N ALA A 173 -19.11 30.24 -12.28
CA ALA A 173 -18.15 31.23 -12.78
C ALA A 173 -16.75 31.01 -12.19
N ALA A 174 -16.67 30.76 -10.88
CA ALA A 174 -15.44 30.46 -10.16
C ALA A 174 -14.75 29.21 -10.72
N LEU A 175 -15.48 28.11 -10.88
CA LEU A 175 -14.93 26.87 -11.41
C LEU A 175 -14.42 27.05 -12.85
N ARG A 176 -15.17 27.77 -13.69
CA ARG A 176 -14.75 28.06 -15.06
C ARG A 176 -13.47 28.91 -15.09
N ALA A 177 -13.43 29.99 -14.30
CA ALA A 177 -12.25 30.84 -14.22
C ALA A 177 -11.02 30.06 -13.70
N PHE A 178 -11.22 29.13 -12.76
CA PHE A 178 -10.15 28.26 -12.26
C PHE A 178 -9.60 27.31 -13.34
N LYS A 179 -10.47 26.73 -14.18
CA LYS A 179 -10.08 25.86 -15.31
C LYS A 179 -9.37 26.64 -16.42
N ASP A 180 -9.79 27.88 -16.64
CA ASP A 180 -9.34 28.74 -17.73
C ASP A 180 -8.19 29.70 -17.32
N LEU A 181 -7.53 29.48 -16.17
CA LEU A 181 -6.37 30.29 -15.75
C LEU A 181 -5.28 30.32 -16.84
N ASP A 182 -4.66 31.48 -17.05
CA ASP A 182 -3.56 31.64 -18.00
C ASP A 182 -2.22 31.14 -17.42
N ASP A 183 -1.27 30.88 -18.31
CA ASP A 183 0.03 30.30 -17.94
C ASP A 183 0.91 31.25 -17.10
N ARG A 184 0.70 32.57 -17.20
CA ARG A 184 1.46 33.55 -16.40
C ARG A 184 1.01 33.52 -14.94
N VAL A 185 -0.30 33.51 -14.72
CA VAL A 185 -0.92 33.38 -13.40
C VAL A 185 -0.57 32.01 -12.80
N LEU A 186 -0.68 30.92 -13.57
CA LEU A 186 -0.30 29.59 -13.11
C LEU A 186 1.18 29.52 -12.71
N SER A 187 2.09 30.08 -13.51
CA SER A 187 3.53 30.10 -13.20
C SER A 187 3.85 30.89 -11.93
N ALA A 188 3.16 32.01 -11.70
CA ALA A 188 3.30 32.80 -10.48
C ALA A 188 2.77 32.04 -9.26
N VAL A 189 1.57 31.48 -9.37
CA VAL A 189 0.88 30.74 -8.31
C VAL A 189 1.66 29.48 -7.88
N LEU A 190 2.17 28.70 -8.84
CA LEU A 190 2.97 27.49 -8.58
C LEU A 190 4.40 27.78 -8.12
N GLY A 191 4.78 29.06 -7.99
CA GLY A 191 6.02 29.48 -7.33
C GLY A 191 5.86 29.71 -5.82
N GLU A 192 4.62 29.72 -5.32
CA GLU A 192 4.30 30.06 -3.94
C GLU A 192 3.73 28.87 -3.16
N ALA A 193 3.69 28.99 -1.82
CA ALA A 193 3.06 27.99 -0.96
C ALA A 193 1.54 28.05 -1.10
N LEU A 194 0.93 26.94 -1.53
CA LEU A 194 -0.51 26.79 -1.75
C LEU A 194 -1.12 25.75 -0.82
N PRO A 195 -2.41 25.92 -0.45
CA PRO A 195 -3.10 24.91 0.34
C PRO A 195 -3.22 23.58 -0.43
N PRO A 196 -3.14 22.42 0.27
CA PRO A 196 -3.24 21.10 -0.36
C PRO A 196 -4.50 20.90 -1.20
N THR A 197 -5.64 21.43 -0.77
CA THR A 197 -6.92 21.32 -1.49
C THR A 197 -6.94 22.11 -2.81
N VAL A 198 -6.24 23.23 -2.87
CA VAL A 198 -6.07 24.00 -4.12
C VAL A 198 -5.17 23.22 -5.08
N LEU A 199 -4.07 22.65 -4.57
CA LEU A 199 -3.17 21.78 -5.36
C LEU A 199 -3.89 20.55 -5.91
N LEU A 200 -4.80 19.95 -5.14
CA LEU A 200 -5.65 18.85 -5.58
C LEU A 200 -6.50 19.26 -6.79
N LEU A 201 -7.20 20.40 -6.73
CA LEU A 201 -8.00 20.85 -7.86
C LEU A 201 -7.12 21.19 -9.07
N LEU A 202 -5.96 21.82 -8.87
CA LEU A 202 -4.99 22.08 -9.94
C LEU A 202 -4.50 20.78 -10.60
N ALA A 203 -4.19 19.74 -9.83
CA ALA A 203 -3.80 18.44 -10.38
C ALA A 203 -4.89 17.84 -11.28
N ARG A 204 -6.17 18.04 -10.91
CA ARG A 204 -7.31 17.56 -11.70
C ARG A 204 -7.56 18.38 -12.96
N THR A 205 -7.42 19.70 -12.90
CA THR A 205 -7.71 20.59 -14.04
C THR A 205 -6.56 20.69 -15.04
N LEU A 206 -5.31 20.51 -14.59
CA LEU A 206 -4.11 20.68 -15.42
C LEU A 206 -3.64 19.40 -16.12
N VAL A 207 -4.45 18.33 -16.17
CA VAL A 207 -4.09 17.03 -16.80
C VAL A 207 -3.58 17.15 -18.23
N ARG A 208 -4.03 18.17 -18.98
CA ARG A 208 -3.60 18.45 -20.36
C ARG A 208 -2.48 19.49 -20.49
N ARG A 209 -2.00 20.06 -19.38
CA ARG A 209 -0.97 21.12 -19.33
C ARG A 209 0.28 20.62 -18.62
N SER A 210 1.04 19.74 -19.28
CA SER A 210 2.15 18.97 -18.70
C SER A 210 3.14 19.79 -17.88
N LEU A 211 3.61 20.93 -18.40
CA LEU A 211 4.60 21.78 -17.72
C LEU A 211 4.12 22.28 -16.34
N HIS A 212 2.85 22.68 -16.24
CA HIS A 212 2.29 23.17 -14.97
C HIS A 212 1.93 22.01 -14.04
N LEU A 213 1.44 20.91 -14.62
CA LEU A 213 1.10 19.71 -13.87
C LEU A 213 2.33 19.08 -13.21
N GLU A 214 3.46 19.03 -13.93
CA GLU A 214 4.74 18.60 -13.38
C GLU A 214 5.08 19.37 -12.10
N ARG A 215 4.97 20.70 -12.12
CA ARG A 215 5.22 21.54 -10.93
C ARG A 215 4.26 21.26 -9.78
N VAL A 216 3.00 20.95 -10.08
CA VAL A 216 2.03 20.52 -9.05
C VAL A 216 2.46 19.19 -8.44
N LEU A 217 2.86 18.21 -9.25
CA LEU A 217 3.26 16.88 -8.77
C LEU A 217 4.60 16.87 -8.03
N LEU A 218 5.52 17.78 -8.37
CA LEU A 218 6.76 17.97 -7.64
C LEU A 218 6.56 18.66 -6.27
N ASN A 219 5.38 19.25 -6.04
CA ASN A 219 5.05 19.84 -4.74
C ASN A 219 4.71 18.73 -3.73
N ARG A 220 5.40 18.74 -2.57
CA ARG A 220 5.22 17.76 -1.49
C ARG A 220 3.84 17.84 -0.86
N ASP A 221 3.21 19.02 -0.84
CA ASP A 221 1.91 19.25 -0.23
C ASP A 221 0.73 18.81 -1.12
N THR A 222 1.00 18.39 -2.35
CA THR A 222 -0.04 17.89 -3.25
C THR A 222 -0.65 16.59 -2.69
N PRO A 223 -1.98 16.52 -2.52
CA PRO A 223 -2.64 15.32 -1.99
C PRO A 223 -2.56 14.11 -2.92
N ASP A 224 -2.57 12.91 -2.33
CA ASP A 224 -2.47 11.63 -3.05
C ASP A 224 -3.65 11.42 -4.02
N ASP A 225 -4.85 11.91 -3.68
CA ASP A 225 -6.03 11.90 -4.58
C ASP A 225 -5.76 12.60 -5.92
N GLY A 226 -4.89 13.61 -5.93
CA GLY A 226 -4.45 14.28 -7.15
C GLY A 226 -3.61 13.36 -8.02
N PHE A 227 -2.69 12.61 -7.41
CA PHE A 227 -1.89 11.60 -8.11
C PHE A 227 -2.76 10.46 -8.64
N VAL A 228 -3.75 9.99 -7.87
CA VAL A 228 -4.72 9.00 -8.34
C VAL A 228 -5.47 9.51 -9.57
N TYR A 229 -5.96 10.75 -9.53
CA TYR A 229 -6.66 11.33 -10.67
C TYR A 229 -5.75 11.44 -11.90
N VAL A 230 -4.54 11.95 -11.74
CA VAL A 230 -3.55 12.08 -12.83
C VAL A 230 -3.18 10.70 -13.40
N ALA A 231 -2.96 9.70 -12.54
CA ALA A 231 -2.64 8.33 -12.97
C ALA A 231 -3.73 7.74 -13.87
N ASN A 232 -5.01 8.05 -13.61
CA ASN A 232 -6.14 7.54 -14.39
C ASN A 232 -6.41 8.33 -15.69
N HIS A 233 -6.11 9.63 -15.74
CA HIS A 233 -6.61 10.52 -16.81
C HIS A 233 -5.51 11.18 -17.65
N CYS A 234 -4.25 11.17 -17.21
CA CYS A 234 -3.17 11.82 -17.95
C CYS A 234 -2.75 10.98 -19.16
N GLU A 235 -2.56 11.65 -20.29
CA GLU A 235 -2.12 11.03 -21.55
C GLU A 235 -0.61 11.23 -21.80
N ASP A 236 0.06 12.04 -20.97
CA ASP A 236 1.48 12.34 -21.09
C ASP A 236 2.33 11.33 -20.32
N ALA A 237 3.08 10.51 -21.06
CA ALA A 237 3.97 9.48 -20.52
C ALA A 237 5.06 10.06 -19.58
N ALA A 238 5.56 11.27 -19.82
CA ALA A 238 6.58 11.88 -18.96
C ALA A 238 6.01 12.21 -17.58
N ILE A 239 4.78 12.73 -17.53
CA ILE A 239 4.07 13.00 -16.29
C ILE A 239 3.76 11.70 -15.54
N LEU A 240 3.28 10.68 -16.25
CA LEU A 240 3.03 9.37 -15.64
C LEU A 240 4.31 8.73 -15.09
N SER A 241 5.46 8.97 -15.71
CA SER A 241 6.77 8.54 -15.20
C SER A 241 7.11 9.21 -13.86
N ILE A 242 6.80 10.50 -13.69
CA ILE A 242 6.96 11.21 -12.42
C ILE A 242 6.05 10.61 -11.33
N VAL A 243 4.78 10.32 -11.68
CA VAL A 243 3.84 9.67 -10.76
C VAL A 243 4.34 8.29 -10.35
N ALA A 244 4.78 7.47 -11.30
CA ALA A 244 5.32 6.13 -11.05
C ALA A 244 6.66 6.15 -10.29
N GLY A 245 7.45 7.22 -10.42
CA GLY A 245 8.70 7.41 -9.69
C GLY A 245 8.51 7.76 -8.21
N ASN A 246 7.33 8.21 -7.81
CA ASN A 246 7.07 8.61 -6.42
C ASN A 246 6.67 7.42 -5.54
N GLN A 247 7.67 6.65 -5.13
CA GLN A 247 7.54 5.42 -4.35
C GLN A 247 6.83 5.62 -2.99
N GLU A 248 7.16 6.70 -2.25
CA GLU A 248 6.55 6.98 -0.95
C GLU A 248 5.03 7.15 -1.05
N ARG A 249 4.56 7.86 -2.09
CA ARG A 249 3.12 8.05 -2.31
C ARG A 249 2.43 6.75 -2.68
N MET A 250 3.07 5.90 -3.48
CA MET A 250 2.50 4.60 -3.82
C MET A 250 2.38 3.66 -2.62
N LEU A 251 3.27 3.76 -1.62
CA LEU A 251 3.13 3.00 -0.38
C LEU A 251 1.99 3.50 0.51
N ARG A 252 1.65 4.79 0.41
CA ARG A 252 0.55 5.42 1.15
C ARG A 252 -0.81 5.21 0.50
N GLU A 253 -0.88 5.26 -0.82
CA GLU A 253 -2.13 5.18 -1.59
C GLU A 253 -2.00 4.25 -2.81
N TYR A 254 -2.52 3.03 -2.67
CA TYR A 254 -2.44 1.98 -3.70
C TYR A 254 -3.33 2.25 -4.92
N ASN A 255 -4.29 3.17 -4.85
CA ASN A 255 -5.08 3.52 -6.02
C ASN A 255 -4.26 4.24 -7.10
N ILE A 256 -3.09 4.78 -6.76
CA ILE A 256 -2.15 5.34 -7.74
C ILE A 256 -1.68 4.25 -8.71
N ILE A 257 -1.19 3.11 -8.20
CA ILE A 257 -0.70 2.02 -9.07
C ILE A 257 -1.83 1.35 -9.85
N ARG A 258 -3.04 1.28 -9.29
CA ARG A 258 -4.23 0.82 -10.01
C ARG A 258 -4.55 1.74 -11.19
N GLY A 259 -4.50 3.06 -10.97
CA GLY A 259 -4.69 4.05 -12.03
C GLY A 259 -3.65 3.92 -13.12
N LEU A 260 -2.36 3.82 -12.75
CA LEU A 260 -1.26 3.62 -13.70
C LEU A 260 -1.42 2.33 -14.52
N THR A 261 -1.89 1.25 -13.91
CA THR A 261 -2.09 -0.05 -14.59
C THR A 261 -3.23 0.00 -15.60
N ASN A 262 -4.29 0.75 -15.30
CA ASN A 262 -5.45 0.89 -16.19
C ASN A 262 -5.22 1.93 -17.31
N ASN A 263 -4.21 2.78 -17.17
CA ASN A 263 -3.91 3.82 -18.13
C ASN A 263 -2.97 3.32 -19.25
N LEU A 264 -3.46 3.37 -20.48
CA LEU A 264 -2.74 2.93 -21.68
C LEU A 264 -1.53 3.81 -22.04
N ALA A 265 -1.48 5.04 -21.56
CA ALA A 265 -0.35 5.94 -21.77
C ALA A 265 0.83 5.64 -20.84
N THR A 266 0.64 4.84 -19.78
CA THR A 266 1.71 4.48 -18.85
C THR A 266 2.75 3.62 -19.53
N ALA A 267 4.03 4.02 -19.44
CA ALA A 267 5.12 3.23 -19.96
C ALA A 267 5.25 1.90 -19.19
N ARG A 268 5.30 0.78 -19.92
CA ARG A 268 5.37 -0.56 -19.32
C ARG A 268 6.58 -0.73 -18.40
N ILE A 269 7.71 -0.10 -18.73
CA ILE A 269 8.92 -0.13 -17.92
C ILE A 269 8.74 0.55 -16.56
N ASP A 270 8.02 1.67 -16.52
CA ASP A 270 7.78 2.40 -15.27
C ASP A 270 6.78 1.65 -14.40
N LEU A 271 5.76 1.05 -15.03
CA LEU A 271 4.81 0.18 -14.35
C LEU A 271 5.51 -1.04 -13.74
N ASP A 272 6.33 -1.75 -14.51
CA ASP A 272 7.07 -2.92 -14.03
C ASP A 272 8.00 -2.54 -12.86
N ARG A 273 8.70 -1.40 -12.93
CA ARG A 273 9.56 -0.90 -11.84
C ARG A 273 8.76 -0.56 -10.59
N ALA A 274 7.62 0.12 -10.74
CA ALA A 274 6.75 0.49 -9.62
C ALA A 274 6.17 -0.75 -8.94
N ILE A 275 5.70 -1.72 -9.70
CA ILE A 275 5.16 -2.98 -9.19
C ILE A 275 6.27 -3.80 -8.52
N ASP A 276 7.43 -3.96 -9.16
CA ASP A 276 8.56 -4.69 -8.59
C ASP A 276 9.02 -4.06 -7.26
N PHE A 277 9.01 -2.73 -7.16
CA PHE A 277 9.26 -2.03 -5.90
C PHE A 277 8.21 -2.36 -4.84
N LEU A 278 6.92 -2.19 -5.15
CA LEU A 278 5.83 -2.45 -4.19
C LEU A 278 5.83 -3.91 -3.69
N VAL A 279 6.09 -4.87 -4.59
CA VAL A 279 6.22 -6.29 -4.21
C VAL A 279 7.40 -6.50 -3.28
N ARG A 280 8.54 -5.83 -3.50
CA ARG A 280 9.71 -5.92 -2.61
C ARG A 280 9.46 -5.29 -1.25
N GLU A 281 8.58 -4.30 -1.16
CA GLU A 281 8.10 -3.71 0.09
C GLU A 281 6.99 -4.53 0.78
N GLY A 282 6.64 -5.71 0.25
CA GLY A 282 5.63 -6.59 0.85
C GLY A 282 4.19 -6.21 0.52
N VAL A 283 3.96 -5.31 -0.45
CA VAL A 283 2.61 -4.98 -0.92
C VAL A 283 2.16 -5.96 -2.00
N PHE A 284 1.00 -6.58 -1.79
CA PHE A 284 0.42 -7.56 -2.71
C PHE A 284 -1.02 -7.21 -3.03
N LEU A 285 -1.30 -6.79 -4.26
CA LEU A 285 -2.64 -6.44 -4.73
C LEU A 285 -3.19 -7.60 -5.58
N GLU A 286 -4.28 -8.23 -5.10
CA GLU A 286 -4.89 -9.39 -5.77
C GLU A 286 -5.61 -9.03 -7.06
N ASP A 287 -6.14 -7.81 -7.14
CA ASP A 287 -6.88 -7.29 -8.29
C ASP A 287 -5.98 -7.06 -9.52
N LEU A 288 -4.65 -7.00 -9.32
CA LEU A 288 -3.68 -6.73 -10.37
C LEU A 288 -2.83 -7.99 -10.69
N PRO A 289 -3.06 -8.67 -11.82
CA PRO A 289 -2.32 -9.90 -12.16
C PRO A 289 -0.81 -9.69 -12.30
N GLN A 290 -0.37 -8.47 -12.61
CA GLN A 290 1.03 -8.08 -12.75
C GLN A 290 1.82 -8.28 -11.43
N PHE A 291 1.18 -8.13 -10.27
CA PHE A 291 1.81 -8.40 -8.97
C PHE A 291 2.15 -9.88 -8.81
N THR A 292 1.30 -10.78 -9.34
CA THR A 292 1.58 -12.23 -9.34
C THR A 292 2.80 -12.54 -10.19
N GLU A 293 2.91 -11.91 -11.36
CA GLU A 293 4.06 -12.09 -12.25
C GLU A 293 5.34 -11.55 -11.62
N ALA A 294 5.31 -10.34 -11.06
CA ALA A 294 6.43 -9.72 -10.36
C ALA A 294 6.92 -10.59 -9.17
N PHE A 295 6.01 -11.05 -8.31
CA PHE A 295 6.35 -11.95 -7.21
C PHE A 295 6.96 -13.28 -7.71
N ASN A 296 6.44 -13.82 -8.83
CA ASN A 296 6.97 -15.05 -9.39
C ASN A 296 8.39 -14.89 -9.95
N ARG A 297 8.74 -13.71 -10.46
CA ARG A 297 10.10 -13.36 -10.93
C ARG A 297 11.11 -13.29 -9.78
N LEU A 298 10.69 -12.95 -8.57
CA LEU A 298 11.59 -12.88 -7.41
C LEU A 298 12.22 -14.23 -7.09
N GLY A 299 13.52 -14.18 -6.78
CA GLY A 299 14.24 -15.33 -6.22
C GLY A 299 13.72 -15.70 -4.83
N LYS A 300 14.05 -16.91 -4.34
CA LYS A 300 13.60 -17.36 -3.00
C LYS A 300 14.05 -16.41 -1.88
N ALA A 301 15.28 -15.91 -1.94
CA ALA A 301 15.82 -14.99 -0.93
C ALA A 301 15.11 -13.62 -0.96
N GLU A 302 14.94 -13.04 -2.14
CA GLU A 302 14.24 -11.75 -2.31
C GLU A 302 12.77 -11.84 -1.87
N ALA A 303 12.08 -12.93 -2.22
CA ALA A 303 10.72 -13.16 -1.77
C ALA A 303 10.62 -13.31 -0.24
N MET A 304 11.61 -13.93 0.42
CA MET A 304 11.65 -13.97 1.88
C MET A 304 11.86 -12.59 2.48
N GLU A 305 12.71 -11.76 1.89
CA GLU A 305 12.96 -10.39 2.38
C GLU A 305 11.70 -9.53 2.25
N ALA A 306 11.03 -9.57 1.10
CA ALA A 306 9.77 -8.88 0.88
C ALA A 306 8.68 -9.26 1.91
N LEU A 307 8.61 -10.53 2.28
CA LEU A 307 7.65 -11.02 3.27
C LEU A 307 8.00 -10.62 4.71
N LYS A 308 9.23 -10.23 5.02
CA LYS A 308 9.55 -9.67 6.33
C LYS A 308 8.86 -8.32 6.54
N ASN A 309 8.80 -7.50 5.49
CA ASN A 309 8.16 -6.18 5.51
C ASN A 309 6.62 -6.25 5.69
N VAL A 310 6.02 -7.43 5.47
CA VAL A 310 4.59 -7.64 5.75
C VAL A 310 4.36 -7.72 7.25
N GLU A 311 3.85 -6.63 7.83
CA GLU A 311 3.45 -6.57 9.23
C GLU A 311 2.16 -7.37 9.48
N ILE A 312 2.18 -8.21 10.51
CA ILE A 312 1.01 -8.95 10.99
C ILE A 312 0.48 -8.23 12.23
N SER A 313 -0.64 -7.53 12.09
CA SER A 313 -1.31 -6.87 13.20
C SER A 313 -1.94 -7.87 14.17
N HIS A 314 -1.90 -7.56 15.47
CA HIS A 314 -2.60 -8.32 16.53
C HIS A 314 -4.13 -8.32 16.35
N THR A 315 -4.68 -7.32 15.65
CA THR A 315 -6.12 -7.24 15.35
C THR A 315 -6.62 -8.36 14.43
N LEU A 316 -5.72 -9.07 13.75
CA LEU A 316 -6.04 -10.23 12.92
C LEU A 316 -6.21 -11.52 13.73
N LEU A 317 -5.83 -11.50 15.01
CA LEU A 317 -5.95 -12.64 15.91
C LEU A 317 -7.32 -12.66 16.58
N THR A 318 -7.79 -13.85 16.94
CA THR A 318 -8.98 -14.00 17.80
C THR A 318 -8.73 -13.44 19.20
N GLU A 319 -9.79 -13.12 19.94
CA GLU A 319 -9.68 -12.61 21.32
C GLU A 319 -8.86 -13.56 22.22
N GLU A 320 -9.05 -14.87 22.08
CA GLU A 320 -8.29 -15.90 22.80
C GLU A 320 -6.80 -15.86 22.44
N GLU A 321 -6.47 -15.69 21.16
CA GLU A 321 -5.09 -15.61 20.68
C GLU A 321 -4.40 -14.30 21.09
N GLN A 322 -5.15 -13.19 21.12
CA GLN A 322 -4.65 -11.91 21.62
C GLN A 322 -4.32 -12.01 23.11
N LEU A 323 -5.19 -12.65 23.90
CA LEU A 323 -4.95 -12.88 25.32
C LEU A 323 -3.71 -13.75 25.55
N LEU A 324 -3.55 -14.81 24.77
CA LEU A 324 -2.37 -15.67 24.83
C LEU A 324 -1.09 -14.90 24.48
N CYS A 325 -1.12 -14.07 23.43
CA CYS A 325 -0.01 -13.18 23.09
C CYS A 325 0.35 -12.24 24.24
N ALA A 326 -0.65 -11.64 24.89
CA ALA A 326 -0.43 -10.73 26.02
C ALA A 326 0.12 -11.46 27.26
N GLN A 327 -0.36 -12.67 27.56
CA GLN A 327 0.08 -13.46 28.71
C GLN A 327 1.52 -13.94 28.59
N HIS A 328 1.96 -14.30 27.38
CA HIS A 328 3.27 -14.90 27.14
C HIS A 328 4.26 -13.99 26.40
N GLY A 329 3.90 -12.72 26.17
CA GLY A 329 4.76 -11.76 25.48
C GLY A 329 5.06 -12.13 24.02
N LEU A 330 4.19 -12.91 23.38
CA LEU A 330 4.37 -13.38 22.00
C LEU A 330 3.87 -12.32 21.01
N THR A 331 4.59 -12.13 19.91
CA THR A 331 4.07 -11.32 18.79
C THR A 331 3.06 -12.12 17.95
N ALA A 332 2.17 -11.42 17.24
CA ALA A 332 1.23 -12.06 16.33
C ALA A 332 1.94 -12.85 15.22
N GLU A 333 3.09 -12.36 14.77
CA GLU A 333 3.93 -13.06 13.79
C GLU A 333 4.50 -14.37 14.36
N GLN A 334 5.05 -14.34 15.58
CA GLN A 334 5.54 -15.56 16.25
C GLN A 334 4.41 -16.57 16.44
N LEU A 335 3.21 -16.10 16.78
CA LEU A 335 2.05 -16.96 17.00
C LEU A 335 1.53 -17.62 15.71
N LEU A 336 1.52 -16.89 14.59
CA LEU A 336 0.99 -17.40 13.31
C LEU A 336 2.01 -18.18 12.47
N LEU A 337 3.30 -17.82 12.54
CA LEU A 337 4.36 -18.48 11.78
C LEU A 337 5.07 -19.60 12.55
N GLY A 338 5.06 -19.53 13.88
CA GLY A 338 5.71 -20.51 14.74
C GLY A 338 5.15 -21.92 14.54
N GLY A 339 6.04 -22.91 14.47
CA GLY A 339 5.58 -24.30 14.54
C GLY A 339 5.01 -24.60 15.94
N MET A 340 4.14 -25.61 16.05
CA MET A 340 3.60 -26.08 17.35
C MET A 340 4.70 -26.34 18.39
N ARG A 341 5.91 -26.73 17.95
CA ARG A 341 7.07 -26.96 18.83
C ARG A 341 7.74 -25.66 19.28
N ASP A 342 7.83 -24.66 18.41
CA ASP A 342 8.48 -23.39 18.72
C ASP A 342 7.61 -22.59 19.71
N ILE A 343 6.28 -22.59 19.48
CA ILE A 343 5.31 -21.97 20.37
C ILE A 343 5.22 -22.74 21.69
N GLY A 344 5.18 -24.09 21.65
CA GLY A 344 5.17 -24.91 22.87
C GLY A 344 6.45 -24.82 23.72
N SER A 345 7.59 -24.42 23.13
CA SER A 345 8.80 -24.12 23.89
C SER A 345 8.83 -22.71 24.51
N LEU A 346 8.05 -21.77 23.96
CA LEU A 346 7.91 -20.40 24.47
C LEU A 346 6.80 -20.28 25.52
N LEU A 347 5.77 -21.12 25.40
CA LEU A 347 4.73 -21.32 26.39
C LEU A 347 5.23 -22.37 27.40
N GLU A 348 5.94 -21.95 28.45
CA GLU A 348 6.27 -22.84 29.58
C GLU A 348 4.99 -23.33 30.28
N ALA A 349 4.28 -24.31 29.72
CA ALA A 349 3.07 -24.87 30.33
C ALA A 349 2.75 -26.29 29.81
N GLU A 350 2.80 -27.26 30.73
CA GLU A 350 1.79 -28.32 30.77
C GLU A 350 0.40 -27.66 30.68
N GLU A 351 -0.56 -28.24 29.92
CA GLU A 351 -2.00 -27.88 29.92
C GLU A 351 -2.50 -26.71 29.06
N LEU A 352 -1.88 -26.41 27.92
CA LEU A 352 -2.68 -26.04 26.75
C LEU A 352 -2.74 -27.24 25.83
N ASP A 353 -3.95 -27.72 25.57
CA ASP A 353 -4.26 -28.65 24.50
C ASP A 353 -4.00 -27.93 23.16
N LEU A 354 -2.73 -27.65 22.87
CA LEU A 354 -2.23 -26.96 21.67
C LEU A 354 -2.61 -27.74 20.40
N GLN A 355 -2.95 -29.02 20.55
CA GLN A 355 -3.56 -29.87 19.50
C GLN A 355 -4.97 -29.39 19.12
N SER A 356 -5.66 -28.72 20.04
CA SER A 356 -7.00 -28.14 19.87
C SER A 356 -6.98 -26.68 19.39
N ARG A 357 -5.80 -26.04 19.21
CA ARG A 357 -5.72 -24.76 18.48
C ARG A 357 -6.10 -24.96 17.03
N ARG A 358 -7.39 -24.80 16.75
CA ARG A 358 -7.89 -24.62 15.40
C ARG A 358 -7.56 -23.19 14.98
N ARG A 359 -6.38 -23.01 14.39
CA ARG A 359 -6.07 -21.78 13.64
C ARG A 359 -7.22 -21.52 12.67
N GLN A 360 -7.60 -20.26 12.52
CA GLN A 360 -8.55 -19.87 11.49
C GLN A 360 -8.04 -20.31 10.10
N PRO A 361 -8.94 -20.63 9.16
CA PRO A 361 -8.51 -20.96 7.81
C PRO A 361 -7.72 -19.80 7.19
N LEU A 362 -6.75 -20.15 6.35
CA LEU A 362 -5.84 -19.20 5.70
C LEU A 362 -6.61 -18.11 4.95
N ASN A 363 -7.74 -18.44 4.34
CA ASN A 363 -8.56 -17.49 3.58
C ASN A 363 -9.17 -16.35 4.42
N THR A 364 -9.19 -16.46 5.76
CA THR A 364 -9.69 -15.40 6.66
C THR A 364 -8.71 -14.23 6.76
N TYR A 365 -7.41 -14.46 6.52
CA TYR A 365 -6.38 -13.43 6.66
C TYR A 365 -6.25 -12.57 5.40
N PRO A 366 -5.73 -11.33 5.50
CA PRO A 366 -5.37 -10.52 4.34
C PRO A 366 -4.35 -11.23 3.44
N ILE A 367 -4.40 -10.95 2.13
CA ILE A 367 -3.60 -11.68 1.13
C ILE A 367 -2.10 -11.66 1.41
N SER A 368 -1.54 -10.54 1.85
CA SER A 368 -0.12 -10.40 2.21
C SER A 368 0.27 -11.36 3.34
N VAL A 369 -0.59 -11.46 4.37
CA VAL A 369 -0.44 -12.38 5.49
C VAL A 369 -0.60 -13.84 5.02
N GLN A 370 -1.55 -14.12 4.13
CA GLN A 370 -1.69 -15.46 3.55
C GLN A 370 -0.42 -15.91 2.82
N ILE A 371 0.19 -15.03 2.02
CA ILE A 371 1.43 -15.29 1.30
C ILE A 371 2.58 -15.55 2.29
N LYS A 372 2.70 -14.72 3.34
CA LYS A 372 3.71 -14.87 4.41
C LYS A 372 3.56 -16.21 5.14
N MET A 373 2.35 -16.53 5.58
CA MET A 373 2.03 -17.80 6.26
C MET A 373 2.25 -19.02 5.36
N ALA A 374 1.87 -18.94 4.08
CA ALA A 374 2.10 -20.03 3.13
C ALA A 374 3.61 -20.31 2.92
N MET A 375 4.43 -19.27 2.83
CA MET A 375 5.87 -19.43 2.55
C MET A 375 6.73 -19.73 3.78
N LEU A 376 6.37 -19.21 4.96
CA LEU A 376 7.18 -19.30 6.19
C LEU A 376 6.54 -20.12 7.31
N GLY A 377 5.21 -20.32 7.27
CA GLY A 377 4.45 -20.98 8.32
C GLY A 377 4.68 -22.48 8.44
N ASP A 378 3.78 -23.14 9.15
CA ASP A 378 3.83 -24.57 9.41
C ASP A 378 3.36 -25.42 8.21
N HIS A 379 3.48 -26.75 8.33
CA HIS A 379 3.10 -27.67 7.26
C HIS A 379 1.60 -27.60 6.91
N MET A 380 0.74 -27.29 7.88
CA MET A 380 -0.70 -27.15 7.65
C MET A 380 -1.01 -25.88 6.84
N CYS A 381 -0.39 -24.74 7.16
CA CYS A 381 -0.51 -23.51 6.36
C CYS A 381 -0.04 -23.73 4.91
N VAL A 382 1.03 -24.50 4.72
CA VAL A 382 1.54 -24.85 3.39
C VAL A 382 0.52 -25.67 2.60
N LEU A 383 -0.06 -26.70 3.21
CA LEU A 383 -1.06 -27.54 2.55
C LEU A 383 -2.30 -26.74 2.15
N GLU A 384 -2.78 -25.87 3.04
CA GLU A 384 -3.91 -25.00 2.76
C GLU A 384 -3.58 -23.98 1.66
N GLY A 385 -2.41 -23.35 1.73
CA GLY A 385 -1.92 -22.41 0.72
C GLY A 385 -1.75 -23.05 -0.66
N LEU A 386 -1.29 -24.30 -0.73
CA LEU A 386 -1.21 -25.07 -1.98
C LEU A 386 -2.58 -25.28 -2.60
N HIS A 387 -3.66 -25.36 -1.81
CA HIS A 387 -5.03 -25.51 -2.32
C HIS A 387 -5.74 -24.16 -2.57
N SER A 388 -5.09 -23.03 -2.32
CA SER A 388 -5.69 -21.71 -2.48
C SER A 388 -6.08 -21.43 -3.93
N SER A 389 -7.21 -20.74 -4.11
CA SER A 389 -7.62 -20.18 -5.40
C SER A 389 -6.69 -19.05 -5.85
N ASN A 390 -6.06 -18.35 -4.91
CA ASN A 390 -5.16 -17.26 -5.20
C ASN A 390 -3.79 -17.79 -5.68
N ARG A 391 -3.40 -17.36 -6.89
CA ARG A 391 -2.16 -17.81 -7.53
C ARG A 391 -0.89 -17.41 -6.78
N MET A 392 -0.88 -16.25 -6.12
CA MET A 392 0.28 -15.78 -5.34
C MET A 392 0.49 -16.64 -4.11
N VAL A 393 -0.57 -16.93 -3.36
CA VAL A 393 -0.52 -17.80 -2.17
C VAL A 393 -0.05 -19.19 -2.54
N ALA A 394 -0.61 -19.78 -3.60
CA ALA A 394 -0.21 -21.10 -4.07
C ALA A 394 1.27 -21.13 -4.53
N SER A 395 1.74 -20.09 -5.22
CA SER A 395 3.15 -19.96 -5.64
C SER A 395 4.10 -19.78 -4.45
N ALA A 396 3.68 -19.04 -3.42
CA ALA A 396 4.43 -18.88 -2.17
C ALA A 396 4.52 -20.21 -1.40
N ALA A 397 3.41 -20.94 -1.31
CA ALA A 397 3.32 -22.21 -0.59
C ALA A 397 4.28 -23.28 -1.13
N ILE A 398 4.40 -23.41 -2.46
CA ILE A 398 5.29 -24.43 -3.06
C ILE A 398 6.78 -24.13 -2.85
N ARG A 399 7.13 -22.87 -2.55
CA ARG A 399 8.51 -22.43 -2.24
C ARG A 399 8.91 -22.71 -0.79
N ASN A 400 7.96 -23.10 0.07
CA ASN A 400 8.22 -23.37 1.49
C ASN A 400 9.09 -24.63 1.66
N PRO A 401 10.14 -24.61 2.50
CA PRO A 401 11.01 -25.77 2.75
C PRO A 401 10.30 -26.96 3.43
N LYS A 402 9.16 -26.76 4.09
CA LYS A 402 8.43 -27.81 4.83
C LYS A 402 7.54 -28.69 3.93
N VAL A 403 7.48 -28.43 2.62
CA VAL A 403 6.74 -29.26 1.65
C VAL A 403 7.35 -30.67 1.59
N ARG A 404 6.52 -31.71 1.67
CA ARG A 404 6.97 -33.11 1.56
C ARG A 404 6.58 -33.73 0.23
N GLU A 405 7.31 -34.77 -0.18
CA GLU A 405 7.02 -35.50 -1.43
C GLU A 405 5.60 -36.11 -1.45
N GLY A 406 5.15 -36.62 -0.30
CA GLY A 406 3.81 -37.19 -0.15
C GLY A 406 2.68 -36.20 -0.45
N ASP A 407 2.90 -34.92 -0.14
CA ASP A 407 1.92 -33.85 -0.39
C ASP A 407 1.86 -33.50 -1.87
N ILE A 408 3.02 -33.42 -2.52
CA ILE A 408 3.13 -33.18 -3.96
C ILE A 408 2.42 -34.26 -4.77
N ILE A 409 2.52 -35.53 -4.35
CA ILE A 409 1.80 -36.63 -5.02
C ILE A 409 0.28 -36.46 -4.89
N LYS A 410 -0.21 -35.99 -3.73
CA LYS A 410 -1.64 -35.72 -3.53
C LYS A 410 -2.08 -34.53 -4.38
N ILE A 411 -1.33 -33.44 -4.34
CA ILE A 411 -1.63 -32.20 -5.06
C ILE A 411 -1.59 -32.40 -6.58
N ALA A 412 -0.61 -33.14 -7.09
CA ALA A 412 -0.49 -33.44 -8.52
C ALA A 412 -1.67 -34.26 -9.09
N LYS A 413 -2.51 -34.88 -8.24
CA LYS A 413 -3.75 -35.55 -8.67
C LYS A 413 -4.94 -34.60 -8.77
N ILE A 414 -4.89 -33.45 -8.09
CA ILE A 414 -5.98 -32.47 -8.03
C ILE A 414 -5.93 -31.61 -9.28
N LYS A 415 -6.97 -31.66 -10.12
CA LYS A 415 -7.02 -30.94 -11.41
C LYS A 415 -7.22 -29.42 -11.29
N SER A 416 -7.76 -28.96 -10.16
CA SER A 416 -8.07 -27.54 -9.91
C SER A 416 -6.84 -26.71 -9.52
N ILE A 417 -5.72 -27.35 -9.16
CA ILE A 417 -4.50 -26.68 -8.69
C ILE A 417 -3.98 -25.61 -9.66
N SER A 418 -3.34 -24.55 -9.14
CA SER A 418 -2.73 -23.50 -9.96
C SER A 418 -1.69 -24.06 -10.94
N GLU A 419 -1.68 -23.56 -12.18
CA GLU A 419 -0.69 -23.95 -13.21
C GLU A 419 0.74 -23.63 -12.75
N GLU A 420 0.93 -22.51 -12.03
CA GLU A 420 2.24 -22.08 -11.53
C GLU A 420 2.87 -23.13 -10.60
N VAL A 421 2.07 -23.72 -9.71
CA VAL A 421 2.52 -24.79 -8.81
C VAL A 421 2.97 -26.02 -9.59
N VAL A 422 2.17 -26.44 -10.58
CA VAL A 422 2.49 -27.59 -11.44
C VAL A 422 3.77 -27.34 -12.23
N ARG A 423 3.92 -26.14 -12.79
CA ARG A 423 5.11 -25.73 -13.54
C ARG A 423 6.35 -25.68 -12.64
N TYR A 424 6.22 -25.16 -11.42
CA TYR A 424 7.31 -25.14 -10.43
C TYR A 424 7.77 -26.56 -10.08
N ILE A 425 6.84 -27.46 -9.76
CA ILE A 425 7.15 -28.87 -9.45
C ILE A 425 7.82 -29.54 -10.67
N ALA A 426 7.31 -29.27 -11.88
CA ALA A 426 7.83 -29.88 -13.10
C ALA A 426 9.25 -29.42 -13.45
N ASN A 427 9.62 -28.18 -13.13
CA ASN A 427 10.96 -27.64 -13.37
C ASN A 427 11.96 -28.00 -12.26
N SER A 428 11.50 -28.37 -11.07
CA SER A 428 12.36 -28.79 -9.97
C SER A 428 12.96 -30.18 -10.19
N LYS A 429 14.28 -30.26 -10.19
CA LYS A 429 15.02 -31.53 -10.33
C LYS A 429 14.82 -32.44 -9.11
N ASP A 430 14.56 -31.87 -7.93
CA ASP A 430 14.43 -32.66 -6.71
C ASP A 430 13.13 -33.45 -6.67
N TRP A 431 12.01 -32.81 -7.04
CA TRP A 431 10.71 -33.46 -7.11
C TRP A 431 10.63 -34.48 -8.24
N THR A 432 11.24 -34.18 -9.38
CA THR A 432 11.16 -35.03 -10.57
C THR A 432 12.09 -36.25 -10.51
N LYS A 433 12.96 -36.40 -9.50
CA LYS A 433 13.69 -37.66 -9.26
C LYS A 433 12.74 -38.83 -9.03
N SER A 434 11.66 -38.59 -8.28
CA SER A 434 10.68 -39.61 -7.94
C SER A 434 9.83 -40.05 -9.13
N TYR A 435 9.73 -41.37 -9.32
CA TYR A 435 8.84 -41.97 -10.31
C TYR A 435 7.37 -41.63 -10.05
N LYS A 436 6.94 -41.64 -8.78
CA LYS A 436 5.55 -41.39 -8.38
C LYS A 436 5.11 -39.97 -8.72
N VAL A 437 6.00 -39.00 -8.49
CA VAL A 437 5.77 -37.59 -8.85
C VAL A 437 5.69 -37.44 -10.36
N LYS A 438 6.65 -37.98 -11.12
CA LYS A 438 6.61 -37.97 -12.61
C LYS A 438 5.31 -38.55 -13.16
N HIS A 439 4.91 -39.72 -12.69
CA HIS A 439 3.68 -40.38 -13.13
C HIS A 439 2.44 -39.50 -12.85
N SER A 440 2.36 -38.92 -11.65
CA SER A 440 1.24 -38.04 -11.26
C SER A 440 1.19 -36.77 -12.12
N LEU A 441 2.34 -36.13 -12.35
CA LEU A 441 2.44 -34.95 -13.22
C LEU A 441 2.08 -35.25 -14.68
N ILE A 442 2.51 -36.40 -15.23
CA ILE A 442 2.16 -36.79 -16.62
C ILE A 442 0.65 -36.96 -16.79
N SER A 443 -0.05 -37.41 -15.75
CA SER A 443 -1.51 -37.55 -15.78
C SER A 443 -2.26 -36.22 -15.63
N HIS A 444 -1.58 -35.16 -15.17
CA HIS A 444 -2.20 -33.88 -14.82
C HIS A 444 -2.40 -32.98 -16.06
N PRO A 445 -3.57 -32.31 -16.21
CA PRO A 445 -3.91 -31.54 -17.42
C PRO A 445 -3.08 -30.27 -17.63
N LYS A 446 -2.63 -29.62 -16.56
CA LYS A 446 -1.87 -28.36 -16.61
C LYS A 446 -0.34 -28.57 -16.70
N THR A 447 0.11 -29.79 -16.93
CA THR A 447 1.55 -30.08 -17.04
C THR A 447 2.08 -29.67 -18.41
N PRO A 448 3.22 -28.94 -18.49
CA PRO A 448 3.81 -28.55 -19.76
C PRO A 448 4.06 -29.76 -20.69
N PRO A 449 3.56 -29.76 -21.94
CA PRO A 449 3.68 -30.90 -22.85
C PRO A 449 5.13 -31.31 -23.16
N SER A 450 6.07 -30.36 -23.09
CA SER A 450 7.51 -30.58 -23.25
C SER A 450 8.05 -31.55 -22.19
N MET A 451 7.65 -31.36 -20.93
CA MET A 451 8.07 -32.22 -19.82
C MET A 451 7.45 -33.61 -19.94
N VAL A 452 6.18 -33.70 -20.33
CA VAL A 452 5.50 -34.99 -20.56
C VAL A 452 6.22 -35.81 -21.63
N LYS A 453 6.57 -35.20 -22.77
CA LYS A 453 7.32 -35.86 -23.85
C LYS A 453 8.67 -36.40 -23.37
N ARG A 454 9.35 -35.66 -22.48
CA ARG A 454 10.65 -36.06 -21.91
C ARG A 454 10.55 -37.23 -20.95
N TRP A 455 9.55 -37.26 -20.07
CA TRP A 455 9.46 -38.27 -19.01
C TRP A 455 8.73 -39.55 -19.41
N MET A 456 7.79 -39.46 -20.35
CA MET A 456 6.94 -40.60 -20.69
C MET A 456 7.71 -41.83 -21.26
N PRO A 457 8.81 -41.71 -22.03
CA PRO A 457 9.64 -42.86 -22.41
C PRO A 457 10.23 -43.63 -21.21
N LEU A 458 10.44 -42.95 -20.08
CA LEU A 458 10.99 -43.49 -18.84
C LEU A 458 9.94 -44.24 -17.99
N LEU A 459 8.66 -44.19 -18.37
CA LEU A 459 7.60 -44.91 -17.66
C LEU A 459 7.65 -46.41 -17.90
N ARG A 460 7.18 -47.16 -16.91
CA ARG A 460 6.99 -48.61 -17.00
C ARG A 460 5.94 -48.94 -18.05
N THR A 461 6.08 -50.10 -18.68
CA THR A 461 5.16 -50.56 -19.73
C THR A 461 3.73 -50.79 -19.20
N THR A 462 3.58 -51.16 -17.93
CA THR A 462 2.28 -51.26 -17.24
C THR A 462 1.55 -49.93 -17.23
N ASP A 463 2.26 -48.86 -16.84
CA ASP A 463 1.69 -47.54 -16.63
C ASP A 463 1.45 -46.83 -17.97
N LEU A 464 2.29 -47.09 -18.98
CA LEU A 464 2.02 -46.65 -20.35
C LEU A 464 0.73 -47.26 -20.90
N LYS A 465 0.44 -48.55 -20.60
CA LYS A 465 -0.82 -49.20 -20.99
C LYS A 465 -2.03 -48.58 -20.30
N THR A 466 -1.92 -48.20 -19.01
CA THR A 466 -3.01 -47.53 -18.30
C THR A 466 -3.27 -46.13 -18.84
N LEU A 467 -2.21 -45.33 -19.08
CA LEU A 467 -2.32 -44.00 -19.67
C LEU A 467 -2.89 -44.03 -21.10
N ALA A 468 -2.53 -45.04 -21.90
CA ALA A 468 -3.05 -45.20 -23.27
C ALA A 468 -4.57 -45.51 -23.31
N LYS A 469 -5.10 -46.17 -22.27
CA LYS A 469 -6.52 -46.54 -22.16
C LYS A 469 -7.36 -45.52 -21.39
N SER A 470 -6.75 -44.72 -20.53
CA SER A 470 -7.47 -43.80 -19.66
C SER A 470 -8.12 -42.65 -20.45
N LYS A 471 -9.40 -42.38 -20.17
CA LYS A 471 -10.14 -41.21 -20.65
C LYS A 471 -9.94 -39.98 -19.77
N GLN A 472 -9.35 -40.14 -18.58
CA GLN A 472 -9.21 -39.07 -17.59
C GLN A 472 -7.96 -38.22 -17.79
N VAL A 473 -7.04 -38.67 -18.65
CA VAL A 473 -5.78 -37.98 -18.99
C VAL A 473 -5.94 -37.14 -20.26
N PRO A 474 -5.12 -36.10 -20.45
CA PRO A 474 -5.19 -35.29 -21.66
C PRO A 474 -4.93 -36.10 -22.94
N ILE A 475 -5.62 -35.74 -24.02
CA ILE A 475 -5.61 -36.48 -25.30
C ILE A 475 -4.19 -36.63 -25.87
N HIS A 476 -3.36 -35.59 -25.70
CA HIS A 476 -1.98 -35.62 -26.18
C HIS A 476 -1.13 -36.66 -25.43
N VAL A 477 -1.41 -36.92 -24.15
CA VAL A 477 -0.71 -37.92 -23.32
C VAL A 477 -1.11 -39.32 -23.78
N SER A 478 -2.41 -39.60 -23.92
CA SER A 478 -2.90 -40.92 -24.33
C SER A 478 -2.45 -41.30 -25.74
N ARG A 479 -2.47 -40.35 -26.70
CA ARG A 479 -1.94 -40.56 -28.06
C ARG A 479 -0.44 -40.86 -28.05
N ASN A 480 0.34 -40.10 -27.30
CA ASN A 480 1.79 -40.28 -27.26
C ASN A 480 2.17 -41.60 -26.53
N ALA A 481 1.42 -42.00 -25.50
CA ALA A 481 1.57 -43.30 -24.85
C ALA A 481 1.32 -44.46 -25.82
N LYS A 482 0.26 -44.40 -26.65
CA LYS A 482 -0.01 -45.39 -27.71
C LYS A 482 1.14 -45.49 -28.71
N ARG A 483 1.70 -44.36 -29.14
CA ARG A 483 2.85 -44.31 -30.05
C ARG A 483 4.09 -45.00 -29.46
N ILE A 484 4.40 -44.73 -28.20
CA ILE A 484 5.55 -45.38 -27.52
C ILE A 484 5.33 -46.89 -27.37
N LEU A 485 4.10 -47.32 -27.06
CA LEU A 485 3.78 -48.75 -26.96
C LEU A 485 3.88 -49.48 -28.30
N LEU A 486 3.56 -48.81 -29.41
CA LEU A 486 3.74 -49.35 -30.76
C LEU A 486 5.22 -49.53 -31.11
N ASN A 487 6.07 -48.55 -30.75
CA ASN A 487 7.51 -48.61 -31.02
C ASN A 487 8.29 -49.55 -30.09
N LYS A 488 7.70 -50.01 -28.98
CA LYS A 488 8.29 -50.98 -28.05
C LYS A 488 7.82 -52.42 -28.31
N ARG A 489 6.95 -52.62 -29.29
CA ARG A 489 6.62 -53.94 -29.87
C ARG A 489 7.59 -54.20 -31.01
#